data_AF-A0A1Q5L1Y7-F1
#
_entry.id   AF-A0A1Q5L1Y7-F1
#
_cell.length_a   1.000
_cell.length_b   1.000
_cell.length_c   1.000
_cell.angle_alpha   90.00
_cell.angle_beta   90.00
_cell.angle_gamma   90.00
#
_symmetry.space_group_name_H-M   'P 1'
#
loop_
_entity.id
_entity.type
_entity.pdbx_description
1 polymer ?
#
loop_
_entity_poly.entity_id
_entity_poly.type
_entity_poly.pdbx_seq_one_letter_code
_entity_poly.pdbx_strand_id
1 'polypeptide(L)'
;MPGTSPLRAWWAQRAPAAGAAVMATGIVSVGLHLAGYEVVSRVFLVVAGAAWLALAAEFLVLLLGQRQQWLVQAGTPAALTAVAATAVLGTRLAALGWTLSAGALLALAAVLWPVLLVLSVRHWRRPMPGSVFLACVATQGLAVLAATLAATESAAWLAHAALVLFWLGIVIYGLALTRFGPREVIEGGGDHWVAGGALAISALAGSKLIAADGPDLSLWNVDDRGVLHDVTLALLVLDLSWYAVLLTAEIARPRLRYDVRRWSTVFPMGMTAAATLSVASAFGVSWLAWPGEVLLWMAVAACLAAAVGAAAAARAAVRPRTPRHRAAGLRSRGPR
;
A
#
# COMPACT_ATOMS: atom_id res chain seq x y z
N MET A 1 4.55 27.37 25.10
CA MET A 1 4.87 26.74 23.80
C MET A 1 5.93 25.68 24.02
N PRO A 2 5.59 24.40 24.30
CA PRO A 2 6.62 23.37 24.48
C PRO A 2 7.17 22.96 23.11
N GLY A 3 8.49 23.05 22.96
CA GLY A 3 9.19 22.79 21.71
C GLY A 3 8.96 21.37 21.18
N THR A 4 8.44 21.28 19.96
CA THR A 4 8.47 20.05 19.17
C THR A 4 9.93 19.73 18.87
N SER A 5 10.46 18.63 19.42
CA SER A 5 11.84 18.22 19.14
C SER A 5 12.04 18.07 17.62
N PRO A 6 13.14 18.55 17.02
CA PRO A 6 13.39 18.48 15.58
C PRO A 6 13.25 17.07 14.98
N LEU A 7 13.57 16.05 15.77
CA LEU A 7 13.35 14.64 15.44
C LEU A 7 11.86 14.35 15.20
N ARG A 8 10.97 14.73 16.12
CA ARG A 8 9.51 14.47 16.02
C ARG A 8 8.87 15.12 14.79
N ALA A 9 9.26 16.34 14.42
CA ALA A 9 8.79 16.98 13.19
C ALA A 9 9.31 16.28 11.92
N TRP A 10 10.54 15.75 11.97
CA TRP A 10 11.16 14.98 10.90
C TRP A 10 10.52 13.58 10.71
N TRP A 11 10.06 12.94 11.79
CA TRP A 11 9.35 11.64 11.76
C TRP A 11 7.88 11.78 11.34
N ALA A 12 7.17 12.83 11.77
CA ALA A 12 5.80 13.12 11.35
C ALA A 12 5.68 13.36 9.82
N GLN A 13 6.76 13.79 9.15
CA GLN A 13 6.83 13.88 7.69
C GLN A 13 7.02 12.52 6.98
N ARG A 14 7.42 11.47 7.72
CA ARG A 14 7.73 10.12 7.19
C ARG A 14 6.64 9.08 7.44
N ALA A 15 5.69 9.30 8.35
CA ALA A 15 4.65 8.31 8.69
C ALA A 15 3.84 7.79 7.46
N PRO A 16 3.39 8.64 6.51
CA PRO A 16 2.80 8.19 5.24
C PRO A 16 3.69 7.25 4.42
N ALA A 17 4.99 7.53 4.40
CA ALA A 17 5.94 6.78 3.59
C ALA A 17 6.41 5.50 4.27
N ALA A 18 6.39 5.46 5.60
CA ALA A 18 6.59 4.24 6.37
C ALA A 18 5.42 3.26 6.20
N GLY A 19 4.16 3.74 6.16
CA GLY A 19 3.00 2.93 5.79
C GLY A 19 3.12 2.32 4.39
N ALA A 20 3.55 3.13 3.40
CA ALA A 20 3.82 2.65 2.05
C ALA A 20 4.96 1.60 2.01
N ALA A 21 5.99 1.74 2.84
CA ALA A 21 7.07 0.77 2.94
C ALA A 21 6.62 -0.58 3.50
N VAL A 22 5.76 -0.58 4.52
CA VAL A 22 5.14 -1.81 5.06
C VAL A 22 4.26 -2.48 4.01
N MET A 23 3.42 -1.70 3.31
CA MET A 23 2.59 -2.24 2.23
C MET A 23 3.44 -2.85 1.12
N ALA A 24 4.49 -2.16 0.69
CA ALA A 24 5.38 -2.60 -0.38
C ALA A 24 6.13 -3.89 -0.01
N THR A 25 6.75 -3.94 1.17
CA THR A 25 7.46 -5.14 1.64
C THR A 25 6.50 -6.30 1.89
N GLY A 26 5.32 -6.03 2.45
CA GLY A 26 4.27 -7.02 2.64
C GLY A 26 3.74 -7.61 1.34
N ILE A 27 3.46 -6.79 0.32
CA ILE A 27 2.97 -7.31 -0.96
C ILE A 27 4.05 -8.07 -1.74
N VAL A 28 5.31 -7.65 -1.66
CA VAL A 28 6.43 -8.42 -2.22
C VAL A 28 6.55 -9.77 -1.52
N SER A 29 6.34 -9.84 -0.20
CA SER A 29 6.26 -11.12 0.52
C SER A 29 5.13 -12.01 -0.01
N VAL A 30 3.93 -11.46 -0.22
CA VAL A 30 2.80 -12.18 -0.80
C VAL A 30 3.11 -12.66 -2.22
N GLY A 31 3.65 -11.81 -3.09
CA GLY A 31 4.02 -12.18 -4.45
C GLY A 31 5.07 -13.30 -4.51
N LEU A 32 6.10 -13.22 -3.66
CA LEU A 32 7.12 -14.28 -3.53
C LEU A 32 6.52 -15.61 -3.06
N HIS A 33 5.53 -15.57 -2.16
CA HIS A 33 4.81 -16.76 -1.75
C HIS A 33 4.00 -17.37 -2.91
N LEU A 34 3.26 -16.54 -3.66
CA LEU A 34 2.49 -16.97 -4.83
C LEU A 34 3.37 -17.57 -5.93
N ALA A 35 4.60 -17.07 -6.09
CA ALA A 35 5.58 -17.60 -7.04
C ALA A 35 6.40 -18.80 -6.50
N GLY A 36 6.15 -19.25 -5.26
CA GLY A 36 6.82 -20.42 -4.67
C GLY A 36 8.17 -20.14 -3.97
N TYR A 37 8.63 -18.89 -3.90
CA TYR A 37 9.87 -18.48 -3.25
C TYR A 37 9.67 -18.23 -1.73
N GLU A 38 9.26 -19.27 -1.00
CA GLU A 38 8.79 -19.16 0.39
C GLU A 38 9.86 -18.63 1.37
N VAL A 39 11.13 -19.02 1.22
CA VAL A 39 12.22 -18.55 2.09
C VAL A 39 12.39 -17.03 1.97
N VAL A 40 12.45 -16.52 0.74
CA VAL A 40 12.59 -15.08 0.48
C VAL A 40 11.33 -14.34 0.91
N SER A 41 10.15 -14.93 0.66
CA SER A 41 8.86 -14.40 1.13
C SER A 41 8.86 -14.15 2.64
N ARG A 42 9.36 -15.10 3.45
CA ARG A 42 9.41 -14.97 4.91
C ARG A 42 10.37 -13.87 5.36
N VAL A 43 11.50 -13.68 4.68
CA VAL A 43 12.43 -12.57 4.99
C VAL A 43 11.71 -11.23 4.81
N PHE A 44 11.03 -11.03 3.68
CA PHE A 44 10.23 -9.82 3.45
C PHE A 44 9.08 -9.66 4.46
N LEU A 45 8.45 -10.77 4.88
CA LEU A 45 7.41 -10.75 5.90
C LEU A 45 7.94 -10.26 7.25
N VAL A 46 9.10 -10.75 7.69
CA VAL A 46 9.71 -10.32 8.96
C VAL A 46 10.03 -8.83 8.91
N VAL A 47 10.57 -8.34 7.79
CA VAL A 47 10.84 -6.91 7.59
C VAL A 47 9.54 -6.09 7.63
N ALA A 48 8.50 -6.55 6.92
CA ALA A 48 7.19 -5.90 6.92
C ALA A 48 6.56 -5.85 8.32
N GLY A 49 6.61 -6.96 9.06
CA GLY A 49 6.10 -7.07 10.42
C GLY A 49 6.84 -6.16 11.41
N ALA A 50 8.17 -6.12 11.34
CA ALA A 50 8.97 -5.22 12.17
C ALA A 50 8.66 -3.73 11.89
N ALA A 51 8.54 -3.36 10.61
CA ALA A 51 8.17 -2.01 10.23
C ALA A 51 6.71 -1.66 10.61
N TRP A 52 5.79 -2.63 10.53
CA TRP A 52 4.41 -2.46 10.99
C TRP A 52 4.32 -2.26 12.50
N LEU A 53 5.08 -3.01 13.29
CA LEU A 53 5.12 -2.83 14.76
C LEU A 53 5.67 -1.46 15.14
N ALA A 54 6.69 -0.97 14.44
CA ALA A 54 7.22 0.37 14.64
C ALA A 54 6.16 1.45 14.35
N LEU A 55 5.40 1.31 13.26
CA LEU A 55 4.27 2.19 12.93
C LEU A 55 3.15 2.11 13.97
N ALA A 56 2.81 0.91 14.46
CA ALA A 56 1.78 0.72 15.45
C ALA A 56 2.15 1.38 16.79
N ALA A 57 3.41 1.25 17.23
CA ALA A 57 3.91 1.94 18.41
C ALA A 57 3.82 3.46 18.27
N GLU A 58 4.20 4.01 17.11
CA GLU A 58 4.10 5.45 16.84
C GLU A 58 2.64 5.93 16.84
N PHE A 59 1.75 5.18 16.20
CA PHE A 59 0.32 5.46 16.19
C PHE A 59 -0.25 5.53 17.61
N LEU A 60 0.12 4.59 18.49
CA LEU A 60 -0.30 4.58 19.89
C LEU A 60 0.24 5.81 20.65
N VAL A 61 1.49 6.20 20.42
CA VAL A 61 2.08 7.40 21.04
C VAL A 61 1.34 8.67 20.61
N LEU A 62 1.02 8.81 19.31
CA LEU A 62 0.30 9.97 18.78
C LEU A 62 -1.15 10.02 19.28
N LEU A 63 -1.83 8.87 19.33
CA LEU A 63 -3.21 8.76 19.78
C LEU A 63 -3.35 9.11 21.27
N LEU A 64 -2.44 8.62 22.11
CA LEU A 64 -2.49 8.82 23.56
C LEU A 64 -1.94 10.17 24.02
N GLY A 65 -0.95 10.73 23.31
CA GLY A 65 -0.27 11.95 23.72
C GLY A 65 -0.70 13.23 22.99
N GLN A 66 -1.20 13.14 21.74
CA GLN A 66 -1.32 14.30 20.84
C GLN A 66 -2.55 14.23 19.92
N ARG A 67 -3.73 14.05 20.51
CA ARG A 67 -5.03 13.85 19.82
C ARG A 67 -5.33 14.88 18.72
N GLN A 68 -4.93 16.14 18.88
CA GLN A 68 -5.09 17.18 17.85
C GLN A 68 -4.22 16.94 16.60
N GLN A 69 -2.98 16.49 16.76
CA GLN A 69 -2.10 16.18 15.62
C GLN A 69 -2.55 14.89 14.92
N TRP A 70 -3.04 13.92 15.69
CA TRP A 70 -3.64 12.72 15.13
C TRP A 70 -4.84 13.04 14.23
N LEU A 71 -5.75 13.92 14.64
CA LEU A 71 -6.90 14.31 13.82
C LEU A 71 -6.49 14.94 12.48
N VAL A 72 -5.44 15.77 12.48
CA VAL A 72 -4.91 16.38 11.25
C VAL A 72 -4.31 15.31 10.33
N GLN A 73 -3.55 14.37 10.85
CA GLN A 73 -2.93 13.29 10.07
C GLN A 73 -3.97 12.28 9.56
N ALA A 74 -4.92 11.90 10.41
CA ALA A 74 -6.02 10.97 10.10
C ALA A 74 -6.96 11.53 9.01
N GLY A 75 -7.04 12.86 8.86
CA GLY A 75 -7.76 13.52 7.77
C GLY A 75 -7.09 13.38 6.40
N THR A 76 -5.84 12.90 6.32
CA THR A 76 -5.13 12.74 5.05
C THR A 76 -5.38 11.35 4.44
N PRO A 77 -5.47 11.23 3.09
CA PRO A 77 -5.57 9.93 2.43
C PRO A 77 -4.42 8.98 2.76
N ALA A 78 -3.25 9.51 3.13
CA ALA A 78 -2.11 8.71 3.56
C ALA A 78 -2.37 7.88 4.82
N ALA A 79 -3.28 8.28 5.71
CA ALA A 79 -3.60 7.52 6.93
C ALA A 79 -4.18 6.13 6.60
N LEU A 80 -4.83 5.98 5.45
CA LEU A 80 -5.38 4.71 4.97
C LEU A 80 -4.29 3.68 4.62
N THR A 81 -3.03 4.09 4.48
CA THR A 81 -1.91 3.14 4.37
C THR A 81 -1.79 2.23 5.58
N ALA A 82 -2.18 2.68 6.79
CA ALA A 82 -2.16 1.84 7.98
C ALA A 82 -3.15 0.67 7.88
N VAL A 83 -4.36 0.94 7.37
CA VAL A 83 -5.39 -0.09 7.13
C VAL A 83 -4.93 -1.06 6.06
N ALA A 84 -4.46 -0.54 4.92
CA ALA A 84 -3.96 -1.36 3.82
C ALA A 84 -2.75 -2.23 4.24
N ALA A 85 -1.78 -1.65 4.96
CA ALA A 85 -0.62 -2.38 5.49
C ALA A 85 -1.04 -3.52 6.42
N THR A 86 -1.97 -3.24 7.34
CA THR A 86 -2.51 -4.23 8.28
C THR A 86 -3.20 -5.37 7.54
N ALA A 87 -3.98 -5.06 6.51
CA ALA A 87 -4.68 -6.05 5.70
C ALA A 87 -3.72 -6.91 4.86
N VAL A 88 -2.69 -6.32 4.24
CA VAL A 88 -1.66 -7.06 3.49
C VAL A 88 -0.87 -7.99 4.41
N LEU A 89 -0.47 -7.52 5.59
CA LEU A 89 0.22 -8.35 6.59
C LEU A 89 -0.67 -9.50 7.06
N GLY A 90 -1.94 -9.22 7.39
CA GLY A 90 -2.93 -10.23 7.77
C GLY A 90 -3.15 -11.26 6.67
N THR A 91 -3.19 -10.84 5.41
CA THR A 91 -3.33 -11.75 4.26
C THR A 91 -2.16 -12.73 4.21
N ARG A 92 -0.94 -12.24 4.45
CA ARG A 92 0.23 -13.10 4.46
C ARG A 92 0.25 -14.06 5.65
N LEU A 93 -0.20 -13.62 6.83
CA LEU A 93 -0.34 -14.49 8.01
C LEU A 93 -1.41 -15.57 7.80
N ALA A 94 -2.53 -15.22 7.16
CA ALA A 94 -3.56 -16.20 6.79
C ALA A 94 -2.98 -17.28 5.87
N ALA A 95 -2.17 -16.89 4.88
CA ALA A 95 -1.49 -17.82 3.98
C ALA A 95 -0.43 -18.71 4.67
N LEU A 96 0.02 -18.36 5.88
CA LEU A 96 0.86 -19.23 6.73
C LEU A 96 0.05 -20.14 7.65
N GLY A 97 -1.29 -20.06 7.63
CA GLY A 97 -2.17 -20.78 8.54
C GLY A 97 -2.35 -20.11 9.90
N TRP A 98 -1.87 -18.88 10.09
CA TRP A 98 -2.03 -18.15 11.36
C TRP A 98 -3.37 -17.39 11.39
N THR A 99 -4.46 -18.15 11.30
CA THR A 99 -5.83 -17.61 11.13
C THR A 99 -6.24 -16.68 12.27
N LEU A 100 -5.92 -17.01 13.52
CA LEU A 100 -6.23 -16.15 14.68
C LEU A 100 -5.56 -14.77 14.56
N SER A 101 -4.27 -14.73 14.21
CA SER A 101 -3.53 -13.48 14.03
C SER A 101 -4.05 -12.69 12.83
N ALA A 102 -4.36 -13.37 11.73
CA ALA A 102 -4.96 -12.75 10.56
C ALA A 102 -6.36 -12.18 10.85
N GLY A 103 -7.20 -12.89 11.61
CA GLY A 103 -8.51 -12.43 12.06
C GLY A 103 -8.42 -11.23 12.99
N ALA A 104 -7.44 -11.20 13.90
CA ALA A 104 -7.17 -10.04 14.74
C ALA A 104 -6.75 -8.80 13.92
N LEU A 105 -5.90 -8.99 12.91
CA LEU A 105 -5.51 -7.92 11.99
C LEU A 105 -6.69 -7.46 11.12
N LEU A 106 -7.56 -8.39 10.69
CA LEU A 106 -8.80 -8.05 9.97
C LEU A 106 -9.71 -7.20 10.86
N ALA A 107 -9.94 -7.61 12.10
CA ALA A 107 -10.77 -6.86 13.05
C ALA A 107 -10.20 -5.46 13.30
N LEU A 108 -8.89 -5.36 13.52
CA LEU A 108 -8.21 -4.07 13.68
C LEU A 108 -8.38 -3.18 12.45
N ALA A 109 -8.13 -3.71 11.26
CA ALA A 109 -8.29 -2.98 10.01
C ALA A 109 -9.75 -2.56 9.78
N ALA A 110 -10.71 -3.43 10.07
CA ALA A 110 -12.14 -3.17 9.92
C ALA A 110 -12.65 -2.07 10.87
N VAL A 111 -12.10 -1.99 12.09
CA VAL A 111 -12.42 -0.92 13.05
C VAL A 111 -11.81 0.43 12.65
N LEU A 112 -10.55 0.42 12.17
CA LEU A 112 -9.85 1.65 11.77
C LEU A 112 -10.37 2.23 10.45
N TRP A 113 -10.76 1.36 9.51
CA TRP A 113 -11.17 1.72 8.16
C TRP A 113 -12.28 2.77 8.05
N PRO A 114 -13.46 2.62 8.68
CA PRO A 114 -14.56 3.56 8.45
C PRO A 114 -14.23 4.95 9.01
N VAL A 115 -13.53 5.00 10.16
CA VAL A 115 -13.10 6.27 10.78
C VAL A 115 -12.13 7.01 9.86
N LEU A 116 -11.08 6.33 9.38
CA LEU A 116 -10.08 6.94 8.52
C LEU A 116 -10.63 7.26 7.12
N LEU A 117 -11.53 6.42 6.59
CA LEU A 117 -12.17 6.66 5.31
C LEU A 117 -13.03 7.93 5.36
N VAL A 118 -13.91 8.05 6.36
CA VAL A 118 -14.78 9.22 6.51
C VAL A 118 -13.95 10.49 6.74
N LEU A 119 -12.93 10.43 7.59
CA LEU A 119 -12.04 11.57 7.82
C LEU A 119 -11.29 11.96 6.54
N SER A 120 -10.80 11.00 5.76
CA SER A 120 -10.11 11.27 4.50
C SER A 120 -11.05 11.89 3.46
N VAL A 121 -12.21 11.27 3.21
CA VAL A 121 -13.16 11.70 2.16
C VAL A 121 -13.68 13.12 2.41
N ARG A 122 -13.89 13.50 3.68
CA ARG A 122 -14.29 14.88 4.05
C ARG A 122 -13.27 15.94 3.62
N HIS A 123 -12.00 15.58 3.46
CA HIS A 123 -10.94 16.49 3.04
C HIS A 123 -10.58 16.38 1.56
N TRP A 124 -11.31 15.58 0.76
CA TRP A 124 -11.07 15.49 -0.67
C TRP A 124 -11.42 16.79 -1.38
N ARG A 125 -10.47 17.31 -2.17
CA ARG A 125 -10.63 18.51 -3.00
C ARG A 125 -10.36 18.16 -4.46
N ARG A 126 -10.25 19.14 -5.35
CA ARG A 126 -9.74 18.98 -6.71
C ARG A 126 -8.68 20.06 -6.98
N PRO A 127 -7.54 19.73 -7.60
CA PRO A 127 -7.04 18.39 -7.90
C PRO A 127 -6.51 17.67 -6.64
N MET A 128 -6.58 16.34 -6.62
CA MET A 128 -5.94 15.51 -5.58
C MET A 128 -4.71 14.77 -6.13
N PRO A 129 -3.68 14.56 -5.28
CA PRO A 129 -2.57 13.68 -5.59
C PRO A 129 -3.01 12.21 -5.60
N GLY A 130 -2.14 11.33 -6.13
CA GLY A 130 -2.44 9.89 -6.27
C GLY A 130 -2.77 9.16 -4.96
N SER A 131 -2.40 9.72 -3.80
CA SER A 131 -2.80 9.20 -2.49
C SER A 131 -4.32 9.07 -2.31
N VAL A 132 -5.14 9.77 -3.11
CA VAL A 132 -6.62 9.64 -3.08
C VAL A 132 -7.09 8.20 -3.33
N PHE A 133 -6.33 7.42 -4.11
CA PHE A 133 -6.62 6.02 -4.40
C PHE A 133 -6.39 5.09 -3.21
N LEU A 134 -5.71 5.53 -2.14
CA LEU A 134 -5.53 4.73 -0.93
C LEU A 134 -6.86 4.36 -0.23
N ALA A 135 -7.92 5.15 -0.46
CA ALA A 135 -9.26 4.80 0.01
C ALA A 135 -9.79 3.53 -0.66
N CYS A 136 -9.55 3.37 -1.96
CA CYS A 136 -9.84 2.13 -2.67
C CYS A 136 -8.95 1.01 -2.14
N VAL A 137 -7.63 1.24 -2.07
CA VAL A 137 -6.65 0.24 -1.65
C VAL A 137 -6.94 -0.31 -0.24
N ALA A 138 -7.28 0.54 0.72
CA ALA A 138 -7.61 0.10 2.07
C ALA A 138 -8.88 -0.76 2.10
N THR A 139 -9.90 -0.36 1.34
CA THR A 139 -11.18 -1.08 1.25
C THR A 139 -11.00 -2.44 0.57
N GLN A 140 -10.25 -2.48 -0.54
CA GLN A 140 -9.93 -3.71 -1.25
C GLN A 140 -9.01 -4.61 -0.42
N GLY A 141 -8.08 -4.06 0.36
CA GLY A 141 -7.26 -4.84 1.28
C GLY A 141 -8.09 -5.63 2.30
N LEU A 142 -9.14 -5.01 2.87
CA LEU A 142 -10.10 -5.72 3.72
C LEU A 142 -10.81 -6.84 2.96
N ALA A 143 -11.23 -6.59 1.72
CA ALA A 143 -11.84 -7.61 0.87
C ALA A 143 -10.90 -8.79 0.62
N VAL A 144 -9.62 -8.54 0.28
CA VAL A 144 -8.59 -9.58 0.10
C VAL A 144 -8.44 -10.42 1.36
N LEU A 145 -8.26 -9.78 2.52
CA LEU A 145 -8.04 -10.49 3.78
C LEU A 145 -9.27 -11.29 4.21
N ALA A 146 -10.47 -10.70 4.13
CA ALA A 146 -11.71 -11.38 4.45
C ALA A 146 -11.98 -12.56 3.51
N ALA A 147 -11.76 -12.42 2.19
CA ALA A 147 -11.90 -13.52 1.24
C ALA A 147 -10.87 -14.63 1.49
N THR A 148 -9.63 -14.26 1.83
CA THR A 148 -8.58 -15.23 2.16
C THR A 148 -8.95 -16.04 3.42
N LEU A 149 -9.45 -15.38 4.47
CA LEU A 149 -9.91 -16.05 5.68
C LEU A 149 -11.17 -16.88 5.45
N ALA A 150 -12.10 -16.40 4.62
CA ALA A 150 -13.31 -17.13 4.25
C ALA A 150 -12.96 -18.48 3.60
N ALA A 151 -11.98 -18.50 2.71
CA ALA A 151 -11.50 -19.72 2.07
C ALA A 151 -10.84 -20.70 3.06
N THR A 152 -10.13 -20.18 4.08
CA THR A 152 -9.46 -21.05 5.08
C THR A 152 -10.38 -21.58 6.16
N GLU A 153 -11.39 -20.80 6.56
CA GLU A 153 -12.31 -21.15 7.67
C GLU A 153 -13.69 -21.62 7.19
N SER A 154 -13.89 -21.73 5.87
CA SER A 154 -15.18 -22.03 5.23
C SER A 154 -16.32 -21.13 5.73
N ALA A 155 -16.03 -19.86 6.00
CA ALA A 155 -16.93 -18.93 6.65
C ALA A 155 -17.71 -18.08 5.62
N ALA A 156 -18.95 -18.46 5.33
CA ALA A 156 -19.79 -17.81 4.32
C ALA A 156 -19.97 -16.30 4.55
N TRP A 157 -20.16 -15.89 5.81
CA TRP A 157 -20.37 -14.48 6.14
C TRP A 157 -19.14 -13.61 5.82
N LEU A 158 -17.92 -14.14 5.94
CA LEU A 158 -16.68 -13.43 5.59
C LEU A 158 -16.58 -13.21 4.08
N ALA A 159 -16.97 -14.19 3.29
CA ALA A 159 -16.99 -14.06 1.84
C ALA A 159 -18.05 -13.05 1.37
N HIS A 160 -19.25 -13.03 1.97
CA HIS A 160 -20.25 -11.99 1.69
C HIS A 160 -19.75 -10.60 2.08
N ALA A 161 -19.12 -10.45 3.24
CA ALA A 161 -18.52 -9.18 3.66
C ALA A 161 -17.42 -8.72 2.69
N ALA A 162 -16.56 -9.66 2.26
CA ALA A 162 -15.52 -9.40 1.26
C ALA A 162 -16.11 -8.95 -0.08
N LEU A 163 -17.22 -9.55 -0.52
CA LEU A 163 -17.91 -9.17 -1.75
C LEU A 163 -18.49 -7.74 -1.68
N VAL A 164 -19.13 -7.39 -0.57
CA VAL A 164 -19.63 -6.02 -0.34
C VAL A 164 -18.48 -5.01 -0.37
N LEU A 165 -17.37 -5.32 0.31
CA LEU A 165 -16.18 -4.48 0.32
C LEU A 165 -15.52 -4.36 -1.06
N PHE A 166 -15.52 -5.44 -1.86
CA PHE A 166 -14.99 -5.44 -3.21
C PHE A 166 -15.72 -4.44 -4.10
N TRP A 167 -17.06 -4.51 -4.14
CA TRP A 167 -17.87 -3.57 -4.93
C TRP A 167 -17.77 -2.14 -4.42
N LEU A 168 -17.79 -1.95 -3.10
CA LEU A 168 -17.57 -0.64 -2.48
C LEU A 168 -16.21 -0.06 -2.89
N GLY A 169 -15.15 -0.87 -2.90
CA GLY A 169 -13.82 -0.45 -3.31
C GLY A 169 -13.76 0.00 -4.77
N ILE A 170 -14.49 -0.65 -5.68
CA ILE A 170 -14.61 -0.23 -7.10
C ILE A 170 -15.32 1.12 -7.20
N VAL A 171 -16.41 1.32 -6.47
CA VAL A 171 -17.12 2.61 -6.43
C VAL A 171 -16.19 3.72 -5.91
N ILE A 172 -15.44 3.45 -4.84
CA ILE A 172 -14.46 4.40 -4.27
C ILE A 172 -13.35 4.71 -5.29
N TYR A 173 -12.89 3.73 -6.08
CA TYR A 173 -11.92 3.97 -7.15
C TYR A 173 -12.45 4.96 -8.19
N GLY A 174 -13.69 4.75 -8.66
CA GLY A 174 -14.34 5.66 -9.61
C GLY A 174 -14.45 7.08 -9.05
N LEU A 175 -14.88 7.22 -7.80
CA LEU A 175 -14.95 8.52 -7.13
C LEU A 175 -13.57 9.19 -7.02
N ALA A 176 -12.55 8.45 -6.60
CA ALA A 176 -11.17 8.91 -6.48
C ALA A 176 -10.61 9.38 -7.83
N LEU A 177 -10.88 8.63 -8.90
CA LEU A 177 -10.47 8.95 -10.27
C LEU A 177 -11.03 10.31 -10.72
N THR A 178 -12.28 10.64 -10.37
CA THR A 178 -12.85 11.95 -10.69
C THR A 178 -12.16 13.11 -9.96
N ARG A 179 -11.43 12.85 -8.86
CA ARG A 179 -10.73 13.87 -8.06
C ARG A 179 -9.25 13.98 -8.39
N PHE A 180 -8.69 12.94 -9.00
CA PHE A 180 -7.29 12.85 -9.36
C PHE A 180 -6.89 13.89 -10.42
N GLY A 181 -5.77 14.59 -10.20
CA GLY A 181 -5.23 15.55 -11.16
C GLY A 181 -4.46 14.84 -12.27
N PRO A 182 -4.84 14.92 -13.56
CA PRO A 182 -4.14 14.20 -14.64
C PRO A 182 -2.66 14.60 -14.80
N ARG A 183 -2.31 15.84 -14.44
CA ARG A 183 -0.92 16.32 -14.45
C ARG A 183 0.00 15.55 -13.49
N GLU A 184 -0.57 14.98 -12.43
CA GLU A 184 0.17 14.18 -11.45
C GLU A 184 0.84 12.95 -12.09
N VAL A 185 0.33 12.44 -13.21
CA VAL A 185 0.94 11.30 -13.93
C VAL A 185 2.37 11.63 -14.37
N ILE A 186 2.62 12.87 -14.79
CA ILE A 186 3.93 13.32 -15.28
C ILE A 186 4.71 14.05 -14.19
N GLU A 187 4.04 14.87 -13.38
CA GLU A 187 4.67 15.79 -12.42
C GLU A 187 4.72 15.25 -10.99
N GLY A 188 3.94 14.21 -10.68
CA GLY A 188 3.73 13.73 -9.32
C GLY A 188 4.96 13.12 -8.68
N GLY A 189 4.96 13.05 -7.35
CA GLY A 189 6.10 12.61 -6.55
C GLY A 189 6.27 11.08 -6.41
N GLY A 190 5.36 10.29 -6.98
CA GLY A 190 5.41 8.81 -6.98
C GLY A 190 4.09 8.16 -6.53
N ASP A 191 3.29 8.90 -5.78
CA ASP A 191 1.96 8.52 -5.29
C ASP A 191 0.92 8.30 -6.40
N HIS A 192 1.11 8.86 -7.60
CA HIS A 192 0.25 8.54 -8.76
C HIS A 192 0.28 7.05 -9.14
N TRP A 193 1.34 6.31 -8.78
CA TRP A 193 1.40 4.87 -9.05
C TRP A 193 0.31 4.10 -8.31
N VAL A 194 -0.20 4.65 -7.20
CA VAL A 194 -1.31 4.07 -6.44
C VAL A 194 -2.58 3.98 -7.27
N ALA A 195 -2.72 4.76 -8.35
CA ALA A 195 -3.83 4.63 -9.29
C ALA A 195 -3.87 3.23 -9.95
N GLY A 196 -2.74 2.76 -10.48
CA GLY A 196 -2.62 1.38 -10.97
C GLY A 196 -2.75 0.36 -9.85
N GLY A 197 -2.01 0.58 -8.75
CA GLY A 197 -2.03 -0.34 -7.60
C GLY A 197 -3.41 -0.56 -6.97
N ALA A 198 -4.33 0.40 -7.08
CA ALA A 198 -5.72 0.26 -6.64
C ALA A 198 -6.52 -0.70 -7.53
N LEU A 199 -6.34 -0.66 -8.85
CA LEU A 199 -6.93 -1.63 -9.78
C LEU A 199 -6.31 -3.02 -9.58
N ALA A 200 -4.99 -3.08 -9.36
CA ALA A 200 -4.29 -4.32 -9.07
C ALA A 200 -4.85 -5.04 -7.84
N ILE A 201 -5.00 -4.33 -6.71
CA ILE A 201 -5.58 -4.95 -5.49
C ILE A 201 -7.06 -5.29 -5.65
N SER A 202 -7.82 -4.55 -6.48
CA SER A 202 -9.18 -4.94 -6.85
C SER A 202 -9.18 -6.26 -7.64
N ALA A 203 -8.33 -6.42 -8.64
CA ALA A 203 -8.20 -7.69 -9.37
C ALA A 203 -7.75 -8.84 -8.44
N LEU A 204 -6.83 -8.57 -7.52
CA LEU A 204 -6.43 -9.52 -6.48
C LEU A 204 -7.64 -9.93 -5.60
N ALA A 205 -8.44 -8.97 -5.12
CA ALA A 205 -9.64 -9.24 -4.33
C ALA A 205 -10.65 -10.10 -5.08
N GLY A 206 -10.91 -9.78 -6.36
CA GLY A 206 -11.75 -10.59 -7.24
C GLY A 206 -11.24 -12.02 -7.38
N SER A 207 -9.94 -12.21 -7.61
CA SER A 207 -9.34 -13.55 -7.69
C SER A 207 -9.47 -14.35 -6.39
N LYS A 208 -9.36 -13.69 -5.22
CA LYS A 208 -9.53 -14.35 -3.91
C LYS A 208 -10.99 -14.71 -3.62
N LEU A 209 -11.92 -13.86 -4.02
CA LEU A 209 -13.35 -14.16 -3.93
C LEU A 209 -13.74 -15.36 -4.81
N ILE A 210 -13.24 -15.41 -6.05
CA ILE A 210 -13.43 -16.56 -6.94
C ILE A 210 -12.80 -17.83 -6.36
N ALA A 211 -11.62 -17.73 -5.76
CA ALA A 211 -10.97 -18.88 -5.11
C ALA A 211 -11.69 -19.33 -3.82
N ALA A 212 -12.41 -18.43 -3.13
CA ALA A 212 -13.21 -18.76 -1.96
C ALA A 212 -14.55 -19.44 -2.33
N ASP A 213 -14.96 -19.40 -3.60
CA ASP A 213 -16.13 -20.10 -4.13
C ASP A 213 -15.86 -21.60 -4.29
N GLY A 214 -15.98 -22.33 -3.17
CA GLY A 214 -15.87 -23.79 -3.11
C GLY A 214 -17.23 -24.50 -3.05
N PRO A 215 -17.28 -25.84 -3.22
CA PRO A 215 -18.52 -26.62 -3.24
C PRO A 215 -19.38 -26.49 -1.97
N ASP A 216 -18.78 -26.13 -0.83
CA ASP A 216 -19.48 -25.94 0.45
C ASP A 216 -19.96 -24.48 0.67
N LEU A 217 -19.49 -23.54 -0.16
CA LEU A 217 -19.75 -22.11 -0.07
C LEU A 217 -20.50 -21.66 -1.32
N SER A 218 -21.79 -22.00 -1.41
CA SER A 218 -22.67 -21.49 -2.48
C SER A 218 -22.96 -20.00 -2.26
N LEU A 219 -21.95 -19.17 -2.51
CA LEU A 219 -22.00 -17.72 -2.34
C LEU A 219 -22.74 -17.00 -3.46
N TRP A 220 -22.95 -17.67 -4.60
CA TRP A 220 -23.47 -17.08 -5.83
C TRP A 220 -24.34 -18.05 -6.63
N ASN A 221 -25.22 -17.50 -7.46
CA ASN A 221 -25.77 -18.20 -8.61
C ASN A 221 -24.75 -18.17 -9.77
N VAL A 222 -24.91 -19.03 -10.77
CA VAL A 222 -23.97 -19.17 -11.91
C VAL A 222 -23.69 -17.83 -12.61
N ASP A 223 -24.70 -16.96 -12.76
CA ASP A 223 -24.57 -15.65 -13.40
C ASP A 223 -23.66 -14.68 -12.63
N ASP A 224 -23.76 -14.66 -11.30
CA ASP A 224 -22.98 -13.76 -10.44
C ASP A 224 -21.48 -14.09 -10.47
N ARG A 225 -21.16 -15.39 -10.60
CA ARG A 225 -19.77 -15.86 -10.78
C ARG A 225 -19.18 -15.38 -12.11
N GLY A 226 -19.98 -15.37 -13.18
CA GLY A 226 -19.58 -14.84 -14.49
C GLY A 226 -19.26 -13.35 -14.45
N VAL A 227 -20.11 -12.56 -13.77
CA VAL A 227 -19.88 -11.12 -13.60
C VAL A 227 -18.59 -10.85 -12.83
N LEU A 228 -18.36 -11.54 -11.71
CA LEU A 228 -17.14 -11.35 -10.92
C LEU A 228 -15.88 -11.75 -11.70
N HIS A 229 -15.96 -12.83 -12.47
CA HIS A 229 -14.89 -13.28 -13.37
C HIS A 229 -14.53 -12.19 -14.38
N ASP A 230 -15.50 -11.67 -15.11
CA ASP A 230 -15.27 -10.67 -16.18
C ASP A 230 -14.78 -9.34 -15.61
N VAL A 231 -15.34 -8.90 -14.48
CA VAL A 231 -14.87 -7.69 -13.80
C VAL A 231 -13.44 -7.85 -13.30
N THR A 232 -13.07 -9.02 -12.76
CA THR A 232 -11.70 -9.29 -12.30
C THR A 232 -10.69 -9.21 -13.46
N LEU A 233 -11.02 -9.81 -14.61
CA LEU A 233 -10.18 -9.70 -15.81
C LEU A 233 -10.09 -8.27 -16.33
N ALA A 234 -11.22 -7.56 -16.39
CA ALA A 234 -11.25 -6.17 -16.81
C ALA A 234 -10.38 -5.28 -15.90
N LEU A 235 -10.44 -5.49 -14.58
CA LEU A 235 -9.60 -4.78 -13.62
C LEU A 235 -8.11 -5.07 -13.83
N LEU A 236 -7.74 -6.32 -14.11
CA LEU A 236 -6.35 -6.67 -14.41
C LEU A 236 -5.86 -6.03 -15.71
N VAL A 237 -6.68 -6.05 -16.77
CA VAL A 237 -6.34 -5.40 -18.05
C VAL A 237 -6.18 -3.88 -17.86
N LEU A 238 -7.07 -3.25 -17.10
CA LEU A 238 -6.98 -1.84 -16.77
C LEU A 238 -5.75 -1.53 -15.92
N ASP A 239 -5.39 -2.39 -14.96
CA ASP A 239 -4.17 -2.26 -14.17
C ASP A 239 -2.92 -2.34 -15.06
N LEU A 240 -2.79 -3.35 -15.92
CA LEU A 240 -1.66 -3.49 -16.84
C LEU A 240 -1.57 -2.30 -17.82
N SER A 241 -2.72 -1.80 -18.26
CA SER A 241 -2.78 -0.57 -19.07
C SER A 241 -2.28 0.63 -18.28
N TRP A 242 -2.67 0.77 -17.02
CA TRP A 242 -2.19 1.85 -16.15
C TRP A 242 -0.67 1.71 -15.92
N TYR A 243 -0.20 0.50 -15.64
CA TYR A 243 1.20 0.18 -15.46
C TYR A 243 2.03 0.63 -16.67
N ALA A 244 1.56 0.34 -17.89
CA ALA A 244 2.24 0.77 -19.12
C ALA A 244 2.32 2.29 -19.25
N VAL A 245 1.23 3.02 -18.98
CA VAL A 245 1.22 4.49 -19.04
C VAL A 245 2.13 5.10 -17.97
N LEU A 246 2.09 4.58 -16.74
CA LEU A 246 2.92 5.05 -15.63
C LEU A 246 4.40 4.76 -15.84
N LEU A 247 4.72 3.59 -16.40
CA LEU A 247 6.08 3.23 -16.79
C LEU A 247 6.60 4.15 -17.89
N THR A 248 5.76 4.43 -18.90
CA THR A 248 6.10 5.38 -19.97
C THR A 248 6.35 6.78 -19.42
N ALA A 249 5.52 7.24 -18.47
CA ALA A 249 5.72 8.53 -17.80
C ALA A 249 7.02 8.56 -16.98
N GLU A 250 7.36 7.48 -16.28
CA GLU A 250 8.62 7.36 -15.53
C GLU A 250 9.85 7.40 -16.46
N ILE A 251 9.77 6.73 -17.61
CA ILE A 251 10.86 6.73 -18.62
C ILE A 251 11.00 8.11 -19.26
N ALA A 252 9.89 8.77 -19.58
CA ALA A 252 9.89 10.10 -20.18
C ALA A 252 10.42 11.19 -19.22
N ARG A 253 10.21 11.03 -17.91
CA ARG A 253 10.68 11.97 -16.87
C ARG A 253 11.31 11.21 -15.70
N PRO A 254 12.55 10.70 -15.86
CA PRO A 254 13.19 9.87 -14.84
C PRO A 254 13.39 10.64 -13.53
N ARG A 255 12.86 10.11 -12.43
CA ARG A 255 12.97 10.75 -11.12
C ARG A 255 14.28 10.39 -10.43
N LEU A 256 15.42 10.86 -10.93
CA LEU A 256 16.77 10.42 -10.50
C LEU A 256 17.14 10.74 -9.04
N ARG A 257 16.39 11.59 -8.34
CA ARG A 257 16.61 11.88 -6.92
C ARG A 257 15.84 10.90 -6.04
N TYR A 258 16.48 10.39 -4.99
CA TYR A 258 15.80 9.58 -3.99
C TYR A 258 14.80 10.45 -3.22
N ASP A 259 13.53 10.09 -3.31
CA ASP A 259 12.44 10.60 -2.47
C ASP A 259 11.84 9.40 -1.72
N VAL A 260 11.49 9.60 -0.45
CA VAL A 260 10.82 8.59 0.37
C VAL A 260 9.49 8.15 -0.27
N ARG A 261 8.87 9.00 -1.10
CA ARG A 261 7.70 8.68 -1.92
C ARG A 261 7.93 7.57 -2.96
N ARG A 262 9.18 7.17 -3.24
CA ARG A 262 9.47 5.99 -4.07
C ARG A 262 8.89 4.69 -3.48
N TRP A 263 8.69 4.61 -2.17
CA TRP A 263 7.97 3.47 -1.59
C TRP A 263 6.52 3.34 -2.12
N SER A 264 5.91 4.47 -2.48
CA SER A 264 4.58 4.50 -3.10
C SER A 264 4.55 3.98 -4.54
N THR A 265 5.70 3.78 -5.20
CA THR A 265 5.79 3.11 -6.51
C THR A 265 6.07 1.62 -6.38
N VAL A 266 6.82 1.21 -5.36
CA VAL A 266 7.11 -0.21 -5.09
C VAL A 266 5.84 -0.99 -4.78
N PHE A 267 4.95 -0.43 -3.97
CA PHE A 267 3.69 -1.09 -3.62
C PHE A 267 2.85 -1.44 -4.87
N PRO A 268 2.52 -0.50 -5.77
CA PRO A 268 1.77 -0.81 -6.98
C PRO A 268 2.47 -1.83 -7.87
N MET A 269 3.79 -1.74 -8.06
CA MET A 269 4.52 -2.74 -8.85
C MET A 269 4.40 -4.16 -8.27
N GLY A 270 4.57 -4.30 -6.95
CA GLY A 270 4.39 -5.58 -6.28
C GLY A 270 2.95 -6.06 -6.30
N MET A 271 1.98 -5.14 -6.22
CA MET A 271 0.55 -5.46 -6.29
C MET A 271 0.12 -5.94 -7.66
N THR A 272 0.56 -5.28 -8.75
CA THR A 272 0.30 -5.74 -10.12
C THR A 272 0.89 -7.13 -10.36
N ALA A 273 2.09 -7.41 -9.84
CA ALA A 273 2.69 -8.74 -9.89
C ALA A 273 1.84 -9.79 -9.14
N ALA A 274 1.46 -9.49 -7.89
CA ALA A 274 0.64 -10.38 -7.07
C ALA A 274 -0.76 -10.61 -7.66
N ALA A 275 -1.38 -9.58 -8.25
CA ALA A 275 -2.66 -9.66 -8.94
C ALA A 275 -2.55 -10.55 -10.18
N THR A 276 -1.52 -10.35 -11.00
CA THR A 276 -1.26 -11.17 -12.20
C THR A 276 -1.07 -12.64 -11.84
N LEU A 277 -0.24 -12.94 -10.83
CA LEU A 277 -0.02 -14.31 -10.34
C LEU A 277 -1.30 -14.93 -9.75
N SER A 278 -2.07 -14.15 -8.99
CA SER A 278 -3.31 -14.65 -8.39
C SER A 278 -4.39 -14.93 -9.42
N VAL A 279 -4.56 -14.05 -10.42
CA VAL A 279 -5.47 -14.27 -11.54
C VAL A 279 -5.01 -15.46 -12.38
N ALA A 280 -3.71 -15.62 -12.66
CA ALA A 280 -3.18 -16.80 -13.34
C ALA A 280 -3.61 -18.11 -12.64
N SER A 281 -3.50 -18.14 -11.31
CA SER A 281 -3.87 -19.31 -10.51
C SER A 281 -5.39 -19.54 -10.44
N ALA A 282 -6.18 -18.49 -10.19
CA ALA A 282 -7.63 -18.62 -9.99
C ALA A 282 -8.40 -18.92 -11.29
N PHE A 283 -7.87 -18.48 -12.43
CA PHE A 283 -8.52 -18.61 -13.74
C PHE A 283 -7.93 -19.75 -14.58
N GLY A 284 -6.90 -20.46 -14.09
CA GLY A 284 -6.22 -21.52 -14.84
C GLY A 284 -5.44 -21.00 -16.07
N VAL A 285 -5.11 -19.71 -16.10
CA VAL A 285 -4.45 -19.03 -17.22
C VAL A 285 -2.94 -19.05 -16.99
N SER A 286 -2.31 -20.20 -17.24
CA SER A 286 -0.90 -20.46 -16.90
C SER A 286 0.10 -19.50 -17.57
N TRP A 287 -0.21 -18.97 -18.75
CA TRP A 287 0.68 -18.03 -19.45
C TRP A 287 0.86 -16.71 -18.70
N LEU A 288 -0.06 -16.33 -17.80
CA LEU A 288 0.06 -15.14 -16.95
C LEU A 288 1.05 -15.33 -15.78
N ALA A 289 1.45 -16.57 -15.46
CA ALA A 289 2.40 -16.80 -14.38
C ALA A 289 3.78 -16.19 -14.68
N TRP A 290 4.28 -16.38 -15.91
CA TRP A 290 5.56 -15.83 -16.36
C TRP A 290 5.64 -14.29 -16.28
N PRO A 291 4.70 -13.51 -16.86
CA PRO A 291 4.75 -12.05 -16.75
C PRO A 291 4.55 -11.59 -15.30
N GLY A 292 3.71 -12.27 -14.51
CA GLY A 292 3.55 -11.98 -13.08
C GLY A 292 4.85 -12.14 -12.30
N GLU A 293 5.64 -13.18 -12.59
CA GLU A 293 6.95 -13.41 -11.98
C GLU A 293 8.00 -12.38 -12.42
N VAL A 294 8.02 -11.99 -13.69
CA VAL A 294 8.90 -10.92 -14.18
C VAL A 294 8.61 -9.61 -13.45
N LEU A 295 7.34 -9.23 -13.34
CA LEU A 295 6.91 -8.03 -12.60
C LEU A 295 7.26 -8.12 -11.12
N LEU A 296 7.18 -9.32 -10.52
CA LEU A 296 7.56 -9.55 -9.13
C LEU A 296 9.04 -9.25 -8.91
N TRP A 297 9.94 -9.79 -9.75
CA TRP A 297 11.37 -9.54 -9.61
C TRP A 297 11.74 -8.07 -9.86
N MET A 298 11.03 -7.37 -10.75
CA MET A 298 11.14 -5.92 -10.89
C MET A 298 10.73 -5.20 -9.60
N ALA A 299 9.63 -5.61 -8.96
CA ALA A 299 9.19 -5.05 -7.69
C ALA A 299 10.17 -5.35 -6.55
N VAL A 300 10.76 -6.55 -6.50
CA VAL A 300 11.83 -6.90 -5.54
C VAL A 300 13.04 -5.98 -5.72
N ALA A 301 13.51 -5.80 -6.96
CA ALA A 301 14.64 -4.92 -7.25
C ALA A 301 14.35 -3.46 -6.84
N ALA A 302 13.15 -2.96 -7.16
CA ALA A 302 12.72 -1.62 -6.75
C ALA A 302 12.62 -1.47 -5.23
N CYS A 303 12.14 -2.50 -4.53
CA CYS A 303 12.04 -2.55 -3.08
C CYS A 303 13.44 -2.50 -2.42
N LEU A 304 14.39 -3.28 -2.93
CA LEU A 304 15.77 -3.26 -2.46
C LEU A 304 16.44 -1.90 -2.71
N ALA A 305 16.23 -1.30 -3.89
CA ALA A 305 16.74 0.03 -4.20
C ALA A 305 16.16 1.11 -3.25
N ALA A 306 14.85 1.03 -2.95
CA ALA A 306 14.20 1.94 -2.02
C ALA A 306 14.73 1.77 -0.59
N ALA A 307 15.00 0.53 -0.16
CA ALA A 307 15.59 0.21 1.14
C ALA A 307 17.03 0.75 1.26
N VAL A 308 17.86 0.56 0.23
CA VAL A 308 19.22 1.11 0.18
C VAL A 308 19.19 2.64 0.27
N GLY A 309 18.29 3.30 -0.49
CA GLY A 309 18.11 4.75 -0.42
C GLY A 309 17.67 5.23 0.97
N ALA A 310 16.74 4.51 1.61
CA ALA A 310 16.27 4.82 2.96
C ALA A 310 17.41 4.71 3.99
N ALA A 311 18.20 3.63 3.91
CA ALA A 311 19.34 3.40 4.79
C ALA A 311 20.43 4.46 4.60
N ALA A 312 20.73 4.84 3.35
CA ALA A 312 21.68 5.91 3.04
C ALA A 312 21.22 7.26 3.61
N ALA A 313 19.94 7.60 3.44
CA ALA A 313 19.36 8.83 3.98
C ALA A 313 19.37 8.86 5.52
N ALA A 314 19.09 7.72 6.17
CA ALA A 314 19.17 7.61 7.63
C ALA A 314 20.61 7.80 8.14
N ARG A 315 21.59 7.16 7.49
CA ARG A 315 23.02 7.32 7.83
C ARG A 315 23.50 8.77 7.67
N ALA A 316 23.04 9.47 6.63
CA ALA A 316 23.38 10.88 6.41
C ALA A 316 22.79 11.80 7.49
N ALA A 317 21.62 11.48 8.05
CA ALA A 317 20.98 12.25 9.11
C ALA A 317 21.66 12.07 10.49
N VAL A 318 22.29 10.92 10.73
CA VAL A 318 22.99 10.60 11.99
C VAL A 318 24.42 11.16 12.03
N ARG A 319 25.03 11.48 10.88
CA ARG A 319 26.35 12.11 10.86
C ARG A 319 26.28 13.51 11.49
N PRO A 320 27.08 13.81 12.54
CA PRO A 320 27.15 15.16 13.10
C PRO A 320 27.49 16.14 11.98
N ARG A 321 26.68 17.18 11.80
CA ARG A 321 27.12 18.35 11.03
C ARG A 321 28.32 18.92 11.79
N THR A 322 29.54 18.65 11.32
CA THR A 322 30.74 19.34 11.79
C THR A 322 30.43 20.84 11.78
N PRO A 323 30.53 21.54 12.93
CA PRO A 323 30.38 22.98 12.95
C PRO A 323 31.40 23.53 11.97
N ARG A 324 30.94 24.17 10.89
CA ARG A 324 31.85 25.02 10.11
C ARG A 324 32.29 26.11 11.08
N HIS A 325 33.46 25.94 11.66
CA HIS A 325 34.20 27.00 12.32
C HIS A 325 34.31 28.13 11.29
N ARG A 326 33.43 29.14 11.39
CA ARG A 326 33.73 30.47 10.89
C ARG A 326 34.82 31.01 11.81
N ALA A 327 36.06 30.63 11.52
CA ALA A 327 37.22 31.27 12.10
C ALA A 327 37.30 32.70 11.53
N ALA A 328 37.07 33.66 12.42
CA ALA A 328 37.71 34.96 12.53
C ALA A 328 38.02 35.73 11.23
N GLY A 329 37.21 36.76 11.00
CA GLY A 329 37.56 37.94 10.22
C GLY A 329 37.17 39.21 10.98
N LEU A 330 37.58 39.34 12.24
CA LEU A 330 37.55 40.60 12.97
C LEU A 330 38.58 41.53 12.32
N ARG A 331 38.13 42.43 11.44
CA ARG A 331 38.84 43.69 11.18
C ARG A 331 37.95 44.82 11.65
N SER A 332 38.27 45.30 12.85
CA SER A 332 37.92 46.62 13.34
C SER A 332 38.40 47.69 12.36
N ARG A 333 37.48 48.54 11.89
CA ARG A 333 37.81 49.95 11.60
C ARG A 333 36.74 50.80 12.28
N GLY A 334 37.21 51.60 13.23
CA GLY A 334 36.41 52.53 14.02
C GLY A 334 35.91 53.74 13.22
N PRO A 335 35.17 54.63 13.88
CA PRO A 335 34.33 55.64 13.25
C PRO A 335 35.12 56.90 12.90
N ARG A 336 34.93 57.43 11.69
CA ARG A 336 34.84 58.86 11.35
C ARG A 336 34.01 59.01 10.08
#